data_AF-A0A238XDS4-F1
#
_entry.id   AF-A0A238XDS4-F1
#
_cell.length_a   1.000
_cell.length_b   1.000
_cell.length_c   1.000
_cell.angle_alpha   90.00
_cell.angle_beta   90.00
_cell.angle_gamma   90.00
#
_symmetry.space_group_name_H-M   'P 1'
#
loop_
_entity.id
_entity.type
_entity.pdbx_description
1 polymer ?
#
loop_
_entity_poly.entity_id
_entity_poly.type
_entity_poly.pdbx_seq_one_letter_code
_entity_poly.pdbx_strand_id
1 'polypeptide(L)'
;MKGGTGAAEIIAPALTTTVCPHCKTPFTPRRSNQQFCGRACQKASSRHTARGARTIENATRNRDHYSRAAWLCYDILRMPEARREGALHDLLVAARGGRGAKLRNILQDPRLLGAPRESPLGKLYPDTSDPSVRNIAQQVNAYCQRRWGKGSREILKADCLPRDGRAEAPETSEAETYWQAMRREGKLERQSPAHDPLVKSYDWRRLARAMRDRGWRRYFTPEELDEMLEIRPPHLERGSFAVSFGAAPDGDIDLLDDGSTDGEQVKLAA
;
A
#
# COMPACT_ATOMS: atom_id res chain seq x y z
N MET A 1 -15.47 -78.64 -44.55
CA MET A 1 -15.67 -77.35 -43.86
C MET A 1 -14.31 -76.83 -43.46
N LYS A 2 -13.83 -75.74 -44.10
CA LYS A 2 -12.50 -75.15 -43.87
C LYS A 2 -12.65 -74.04 -42.83
N GLY A 3 -12.11 -74.23 -41.63
CA GLY A 3 -12.06 -73.22 -40.57
C GLY A 3 -10.83 -72.35 -40.72
N GLY A 4 -11.02 -71.06 -41.00
CA GLY A 4 -9.96 -70.06 -41.07
C GLY A 4 -9.66 -69.47 -39.70
N THR A 5 -8.45 -69.69 -39.20
CA THR A 5 -7.89 -69.00 -38.03
C THR A 5 -7.46 -67.60 -38.45
N GLY A 6 -8.33 -66.62 -38.23
CA GLY A 6 -7.97 -65.20 -38.32
C GLY A 6 -7.10 -64.82 -37.13
N ALA A 7 -5.80 -64.62 -37.36
CA ALA A 7 -4.91 -64.00 -36.39
C ALA A 7 -5.33 -62.53 -36.23
N ALA A 8 -5.99 -62.21 -35.11
CA ALA A 8 -6.24 -60.84 -34.71
C ALA A 8 -4.90 -60.18 -34.40
N GLU A 9 -4.45 -59.32 -35.31
CA GLU A 9 -3.29 -58.45 -35.12
C GLU A 9 -3.58 -57.50 -33.96
N ILE A 10 -2.96 -57.75 -32.81
CA ILE A 10 -3.06 -56.91 -31.62
C ILE A 10 -2.27 -55.64 -31.92
N ILE A 11 -2.96 -54.61 -32.40
CA ILE A 11 -2.38 -53.28 -32.58
C ILE A 11 -2.03 -52.74 -31.18
N ALA A 12 -0.75 -52.79 -30.83
CA ALA A 12 -0.26 -52.21 -29.59
C ALA A 12 -0.54 -50.69 -29.61
N PRO A 13 -1.16 -50.12 -28.56
CA PRO A 13 -1.44 -48.70 -28.51
C PRO A 13 -0.13 -47.91 -28.54
N ALA A 14 -0.02 -46.97 -29.48
CA ALA A 14 1.12 -46.07 -29.57
C ALA A 14 1.29 -45.33 -28.24
N LEU A 15 2.44 -45.51 -27.59
CA LEU A 15 2.76 -44.85 -26.33
C LEU A 15 2.87 -43.34 -26.57
N THR A 16 1.87 -42.58 -26.14
CA THR A 16 1.90 -41.12 -26.19
C THR A 16 2.89 -40.60 -25.16
N THR A 17 4.00 -40.02 -25.62
CA THR A 17 4.97 -39.35 -24.76
C THR A 17 4.49 -37.95 -24.42
N THR A 18 4.49 -37.58 -23.13
CA THR A 18 4.16 -36.23 -22.67
C THR A 18 5.38 -35.58 -22.00
N VAL A 19 5.45 -34.24 -22.02
CA VAL A 19 6.57 -33.49 -21.42
C VAL A 19 6.17 -32.99 -20.04
N CYS A 20 6.98 -33.25 -19.02
CA CYS A 20 6.73 -32.76 -17.68
C CYS A 20 6.87 -31.22 -17.62
N PRO A 21 5.86 -30.46 -17.17
CA PRO A 21 5.92 -29.00 -17.16
C PRO A 21 6.93 -28.44 -16.16
N HIS A 22 7.43 -29.25 -15.22
CA HIS A 22 8.43 -28.81 -14.25
C HIS A 22 9.88 -29.06 -14.71
N CYS A 23 10.27 -30.31 -14.96
CA CYS A 23 11.64 -30.65 -15.32
C CYS A 23 11.88 -30.71 -16.82
N LYS A 24 10.84 -30.50 -17.64
CA LYS A 24 10.87 -30.54 -19.10
C LYS A 24 11.34 -31.88 -19.70
N THR A 25 11.41 -32.94 -18.89
CA THR A 25 11.76 -34.27 -19.40
C THR A 25 10.53 -34.97 -19.99
N PRO A 26 10.66 -35.61 -21.16
CA PRO A 26 9.61 -36.47 -21.69
C PRO A 26 9.43 -37.68 -20.78
N PHE A 27 8.19 -38.10 -20.60
CA PHE A 27 7.86 -39.31 -19.83
C PHE A 27 6.64 -40.00 -20.43
N THR A 28 6.51 -41.30 -20.16
CA THR A 28 5.33 -42.07 -20.52
C THR A 28 4.35 -42.06 -19.35
N PRO A 29 3.16 -41.46 -19.49
CA PRO A 29 2.21 -41.34 -18.40
C PRO A 29 1.65 -42.71 -18.01
N ARG A 30 1.66 -43.05 -16.71
CA ARG A 30 1.06 -44.30 -16.20
C ARG A 30 -0.46 -44.22 -16.11
N ARG A 31 -1.01 -43.00 -16.05
CA ARG A 31 -2.45 -42.70 -16.04
C ARG A 31 -2.73 -41.67 -17.12
N SER A 32 -3.87 -41.76 -17.78
CA SER A 32 -4.25 -40.87 -18.89
C SER A 32 -4.22 -39.38 -18.52
N ASN A 33 -4.38 -39.04 -17.23
CA ASN A 33 -4.37 -37.67 -16.71
C ASN A 33 -3.07 -37.27 -15.99
N GLN A 34 -2.00 -38.08 -16.10
CA GLN A 34 -0.74 -37.78 -15.43
C GLN A 34 0.00 -36.65 -16.16
N GLN A 35 0.05 -35.47 -15.54
CA GLN A 35 0.75 -34.29 -16.09
C GLN A 35 2.23 -34.19 -15.71
N PHE A 36 2.66 -34.87 -14.65
CA PHE A 36 4.03 -34.79 -14.13
C PHE A 36 4.73 -36.14 -14.20
N CYS A 37 6.02 -36.14 -14.50
CA CYS A 37 6.82 -37.36 -14.55
C CYS A 37 6.89 -38.12 -13.20
N GLY A 38 6.66 -37.42 -12.07
CA GLY A 38 6.61 -38.03 -10.75
C GLY A 38 6.11 -37.10 -9.65
N ARG A 39 5.96 -37.66 -8.44
CA ARG A 39 5.42 -36.96 -7.26
C ARG A 39 6.29 -35.78 -6.81
N ALA A 40 7.60 -35.85 -7.03
CA ALA A 40 8.52 -34.74 -6.75
C ALA A 40 8.20 -33.52 -7.63
N CYS A 41 8.05 -33.73 -8.94
CA CYS A 41 7.70 -32.66 -9.87
C CYS A 41 6.31 -32.08 -9.62
N GLN A 42 5.33 -32.92 -9.30
CA GLN A 42 3.99 -32.49 -8.92
C GLN A 42 4.00 -31.62 -7.64
N LYS A 43 4.73 -32.04 -6.61
CA LYS A 43 4.86 -31.28 -5.36
C LYS A 43 5.56 -29.95 -5.59
N ALA A 44 6.64 -29.93 -6.36
CA ALA A 44 7.39 -28.70 -6.59
C ALA A 44 6.61 -27.71 -7.48
N SER A 45 5.84 -28.20 -8.46
CA SER A 45 4.91 -27.37 -9.22
C SER A 45 3.80 -26.78 -8.35
N SER A 46 3.17 -27.58 -7.47
CA SER A 46 2.08 -27.10 -6.59
C SER A 46 2.52 -26.24 -5.39
N ARG A 47 3.80 -26.33 -4.96
CA ARG A 47 4.31 -25.64 -3.76
C ARG A 47 4.22 -24.11 -3.85
N HIS A 48 4.23 -23.57 -5.06
CA HIS A 48 4.21 -22.13 -5.31
C HIS A 48 2.84 -21.61 -5.76
N THR A 49 2.03 -22.43 -6.45
CA THR A 49 0.71 -22.03 -6.97
C THR A 49 -0.32 -21.78 -5.87
N ALA A 50 -0.31 -22.60 -4.81
CA ALA A 50 -1.29 -22.48 -3.71
C ALA A 50 -1.08 -21.25 -2.82
N ARG A 51 0.10 -20.61 -2.86
CA ARG A 51 0.45 -19.48 -2.00
C ARG A 51 0.11 -18.12 -2.60
N GLY A 52 -0.54 -18.10 -3.76
CA GLY A 52 -0.81 -16.88 -4.53
C GLY A 52 0.47 -16.16 -4.94
N ALA A 53 0.32 -15.05 -5.65
CA ALA A 53 1.42 -14.17 -5.98
C ALA A 53 1.86 -13.38 -4.73
N ARG A 54 2.67 -14.00 -3.86
CA ARG A 54 3.27 -13.36 -2.66
C ARG A 54 3.93 -12.02 -2.99
N THR A 55 4.47 -11.88 -4.19
CA THR A 55 5.03 -10.63 -4.71
C THR A 55 3.99 -9.51 -4.71
N ILE A 56 2.76 -9.77 -5.17
CA ILE A 56 1.67 -8.78 -5.20
C ILE A 56 1.20 -8.44 -3.79
N GLU A 57 1.07 -9.43 -2.91
CA GLU A 57 0.68 -9.21 -1.52
C GLU A 57 1.73 -8.37 -0.77
N ASN A 58 3.01 -8.70 -0.93
CA ASN A 58 4.12 -7.96 -0.34
C ASN A 58 4.22 -6.55 -0.91
N ALA A 59 4.03 -6.38 -2.23
CA ALA A 59 4.00 -5.06 -2.85
C ALA A 59 2.85 -4.21 -2.29
N THR A 60 1.67 -4.80 -2.12
CA THR A 60 0.51 -4.12 -1.52
C THR A 60 0.79 -3.74 -0.07
N ARG A 61 1.32 -4.68 0.73
CA ARG A 61 1.68 -4.43 2.14
C ARG A 61 2.73 -3.31 2.27
N ASN A 62 3.76 -3.32 1.42
CA ASN A 62 4.80 -2.29 1.40
C ASN A 62 4.22 -0.94 0.98
N ARG A 63 3.39 -0.91 -0.06
CA ARG A 63 2.70 0.30 -0.50
C ARG A 63 1.88 0.90 0.65
N ASP A 64 1.02 0.09 1.28
CA ASP A 64 0.17 0.56 2.37
C ASP A 64 0.99 1.02 3.58
N HIS A 65 2.13 0.36 3.86
CA HIS A 65 3.06 0.75 4.92
C HIS A 65 3.66 2.14 4.68
N TYR A 66 4.24 2.38 3.49
CA TYR A 66 4.88 3.65 3.17
C TYR A 66 3.87 4.77 2.91
N SER A 67 2.71 4.47 2.31
CA SER A 67 1.62 5.44 2.18
C SER A 67 1.14 5.92 3.55
N ARG A 68 0.97 5.02 4.53
CA ARG A 68 0.60 5.43 5.89
C ARG A 68 1.68 6.27 6.57
N ALA A 69 2.95 5.95 6.35
CA ALA A 69 4.06 6.75 6.87
C ALA A 69 4.05 8.18 6.29
N ALA A 70 3.74 8.32 4.99
CA ALA A 70 3.58 9.62 4.34
C ALA A 70 2.46 10.44 4.96
N TRP A 71 1.28 9.86 5.14
CA TRP A 71 0.13 10.53 5.75
C TRP A 71 0.42 11.04 7.16
N LEU A 72 1.06 10.23 8.00
CA LEU A 72 1.43 10.66 9.35
C LEU A 72 2.41 11.83 9.34
N CYS A 73 3.39 11.79 8.42
CA CYS A 73 4.31 12.90 8.24
C CYS A 73 3.58 14.17 7.78
N TYR A 74 2.64 14.01 6.84
CA TYR A 74 1.81 15.09 6.31
C TYR A 74 1.01 15.79 7.40
N ASP A 75 0.29 15.02 8.21
CA ASP A 75 -0.54 15.56 9.29
C ASP A 75 0.28 16.34 10.31
N ILE A 76 1.44 15.80 10.73
CA ILE A 76 2.32 16.45 11.72
C ILE A 76 2.90 17.75 11.17
N LEU A 77 3.36 17.77 9.92
CA LEU A 77 3.99 18.95 9.35
C LEU A 77 3.00 20.11 9.17
N ARG A 78 1.71 19.82 8.96
CA ARG A 78 0.66 20.85 8.91
C ARG A 78 0.27 21.40 10.28
N MET A 79 0.65 20.75 11.37
CA MET A 79 0.39 21.27 12.72
C MET A 79 1.36 22.43 13.04
N PRO A 80 0.90 23.45 13.81
CA PRO A 80 1.78 24.44 14.40
C PRO A 80 2.84 23.76 15.27
N GLU A 81 4.06 24.31 15.30
CA GLU A 81 5.21 23.69 15.99
C GLU A 81 4.92 23.36 17.45
N ALA A 82 4.23 24.25 18.17
CA ALA A 82 3.82 24.05 19.55
C ALA A 82 2.96 22.79 19.79
N ARG A 83 2.26 22.29 18.76
CA ARG A 83 1.42 21.07 18.84
C ARG A 83 2.11 19.83 18.31
N ARG A 84 3.17 19.96 17.52
CA ARG A 84 3.86 18.81 16.88
C ARG A 84 4.43 17.86 17.93
N GLU A 85 5.03 18.39 19.00
CA GLU A 85 5.64 17.56 20.04
C GLU A 85 4.60 16.71 20.79
N GLY A 86 3.42 17.29 21.09
CA GLY A 86 2.30 16.54 21.66
C GLY A 86 1.82 15.42 20.73
N ALA A 87 1.67 15.71 19.44
CA ALA A 87 1.27 14.70 18.46
C ALA A 87 2.30 13.56 18.32
N LEU A 88 3.61 13.88 18.35
CA LEU A 88 4.68 12.87 18.32
C LEU A 88 4.65 11.99 19.57
N HIS A 89 4.39 12.57 20.74
CA HIS A 89 4.18 11.83 21.98
C HIS A 89 2.98 10.88 21.88
N ASP A 90 1.84 11.37 21.40
CA ASP A 90 0.62 10.58 21.25
C ASP A 90 0.83 9.40 20.28
N LEU A 91 1.63 9.58 19.23
CA LEU A 91 2.02 8.49 18.33
C LEU A 91 2.86 7.42 19.04
N LEU A 92 3.78 7.80 19.93
CA LEU A 92 4.54 6.84 20.73
C LEU A 92 3.64 6.06 21.67
N VAL A 93 2.73 6.74 22.37
CA VAL A 93 1.74 6.11 23.26
C VAL A 93 0.88 5.12 22.46
N ALA A 94 0.37 5.53 21.30
CA ALA A 94 -0.43 4.69 20.42
C ALA A 94 0.36 3.49 19.87
N ALA A 95 1.64 3.66 19.54
CA ALA A 95 2.51 2.61 19.03
C ALA A 95 2.83 1.54 20.08
N ARG A 96 2.88 1.92 21.37
CA ARG A 96 3.08 0.99 22.49
C ARG A 96 1.83 0.17 22.79
N GLY A 97 0.64 0.77 22.61
CA GLY A 97 -0.63 0.08 22.83
C GLY A 97 -0.75 -1.22 22.04
N GLY A 98 -1.56 -2.17 22.54
CA GLY A 98 -1.70 -3.51 21.93
C GLY A 98 -2.17 -3.52 20.46
N ARG A 99 -2.84 -2.44 20.00
CA ARG A 99 -3.28 -2.27 18.60
C ARG A 99 -2.27 -1.52 17.73
N GLY A 100 -1.16 -1.05 18.31
CA GLY A 100 -0.16 -0.18 17.71
C GLY A 100 0.90 -0.88 16.85
N ALA A 101 0.81 -2.19 16.63
CA ALA A 101 1.86 -2.97 15.94
C ALA A 101 2.22 -2.40 14.55
N LYS A 102 1.23 -1.99 13.75
CA LYS A 102 1.49 -1.37 12.44
C LYS A 102 2.23 -0.04 12.56
N LEU A 103 1.86 0.78 13.54
CA LEU A 103 2.49 2.07 13.77
C LEU A 103 3.92 1.89 14.28
N ARG A 104 4.12 0.99 15.25
CA ARG A 104 5.45 0.61 15.73
C ARG A 104 6.36 0.13 14.61
N ASN A 105 5.84 -0.68 13.69
CA ASN A 105 6.61 -1.13 12.51
C ASN A 105 7.04 0.04 11.62
N ILE A 106 6.17 1.06 11.42
CA ILE A 106 6.52 2.27 10.65
C ILE A 106 7.61 3.08 11.37
N LEU A 107 7.42 3.32 12.67
CA LEU A 107 8.34 4.15 13.47
C LEU A 107 9.71 3.50 13.70
N GLN A 108 9.80 2.18 13.53
CA GLN A 108 11.02 1.39 13.67
C GLN A 108 11.57 0.87 12.34
N ASP A 109 10.99 1.24 11.18
CA ASP A 109 11.49 0.77 9.88
C ASP A 109 12.90 1.34 9.64
N PRO A 110 13.95 0.48 9.55
CA PRO A 110 15.31 0.95 9.29
C PRO A 110 15.43 1.70 7.96
N ARG A 111 14.59 1.39 6.96
CA ARG A 111 14.59 2.08 5.67
C ARG A 111 14.08 3.51 5.79
N LEU A 112 13.12 3.77 6.69
CA LEU A 112 12.65 5.13 6.97
C LEU A 112 13.65 5.88 7.85
N LEU A 113 14.22 5.23 8.87
CA LEU A 113 15.21 5.87 9.75
C LEU A 113 16.47 6.28 8.99
N GLY A 114 16.97 5.42 8.11
CA GLY A 114 18.16 5.65 7.30
C GLY A 114 17.88 6.27 5.92
N ALA A 115 16.63 6.63 5.59
CA ALA A 115 16.32 7.20 4.29
C ALA A 115 17.02 8.56 4.13
N PRO A 116 17.90 8.72 3.11
CA PRO A 116 18.39 10.03 2.75
C PRO A 116 17.24 10.85 2.15
N ARG A 117 17.34 12.17 2.19
CA ARG A 117 16.27 13.04 1.73
C ARG A 117 16.02 12.90 0.22
N GLU A 118 17.02 12.55 -0.54
CA GLU A 118 16.95 12.43 -2.00
C GLU A 118 16.10 11.23 -2.41
N SER A 119 15.98 10.24 -1.52
CA SER A 119 15.18 9.03 -1.74
C SER A 119 13.68 9.33 -1.73
N PRO A 120 12.87 8.63 -2.55
CA PRO A 120 11.41 8.72 -2.48
C PRO A 120 10.85 8.35 -1.09
N LEU A 121 11.59 7.57 -0.28
CA LEU A 121 11.23 7.27 1.11
C LEU A 121 11.58 8.39 2.08
N GLY A 122 12.52 9.26 1.73
CA GLY A 122 12.85 10.49 2.46
C GLY A 122 11.85 11.60 2.14
N LYS A 123 11.46 11.74 0.86
CA LYS A 123 10.48 12.71 0.34
C LYS A 123 9.03 12.24 0.46
N LEU A 124 8.62 11.75 1.63
CA LEU A 124 7.23 11.33 1.81
C LEU A 124 6.24 12.50 1.84
N TYR A 125 6.73 13.74 1.83
CA TYR A 125 5.93 14.95 1.70
C TYR A 125 6.24 15.64 0.36
N PRO A 126 5.32 15.63 -0.62
CA PRO A 126 5.57 16.17 -1.96
C PRO A 126 5.67 17.70 -1.99
N ASP A 127 5.06 18.40 -1.03
CA ASP A 127 4.87 19.85 -1.14
C ASP A 127 5.96 20.67 -0.43
N THR A 128 6.98 20.04 0.16
CA THR A 128 8.03 20.77 0.89
C THR A 128 9.40 20.59 0.25
N SER A 129 9.89 21.68 -0.33
CA SER A 129 11.27 21.79 -0.84
C SER A 129 12.31 21.88 0.30
N ASP A 130 11.92 22.28 1.51
CA ASP A 130 12.85 22.55 2.62
C ASP A 130 13.62 21.31 3.08
N PRO A 131 14.96 21.25 2.86
CA PRO A 131 15.84 20.13 3.20
C PRO A 131 15.79 19.68 4.66
N SER A 132 15.37 20.55 5.57
CA SER A 132 15.31 20.28 7.00
C SER A 132 14.23 19.27 7.40
N VAL A 133 13.18 19.14 6.58
CA VAL A 133 12.03 18.29 6.88
C VAL A 133 12.41 16.80 6.87
N ARG A 134 12.10 16.14 7.98
CA ARG A 134 12.37 14.72 8.22
C ARG A 134 11.12 13.88 8.00
N ASN A 135 11.26 12.62 7.62
CA ASN A 135 10.11 11.70 7.59
C ASN A 135 9.61 11.36 9.01
N ILE A 136 8.44 10.74 9.11
CA ILE A 136 7.81 10.47 10.41
C ILE A 136 8.68 9.66 11.38
N ALA A 137 9.39 8.63 10.90
CA ALA A 137 10.24 7.80 11.76
C ALA A 137 11.43 8.60 12.30
N GLN A 138 12.05 9.43 11.45
CA GLN A 138 13.13 10.33 11.82
C GLN A 138 12.67 11.44 12.77
N GLN A 139 11.47 12.00 12.57
CA GLN A 139 10.88 12.99 13.49
C GLN A 139 10.65 12.39 14.88
N VAL A 140 10.04 11.21 14.96
CA VAL A 140 9.83 10.52 16.24
C VAL A 140 11.15 10.14 16.90
N ASN A 141 12.13 9.62 16.14
CA ASN A 141 13.43 9.28 16.72
C ASN A 141 14.15 10.53 17.25
N ALA A 142 14.12 11.65 16.53
CA ALA A 142 14.69 12.90 16.98
C ALA A 142 13.99 13.44 18.24
N TYR A 143 12.66 13.34 18.29
CA TYR A 143 11.88 13.68 19.47
C TYR A 143 12.29 12.82 20.67
N CYS A 144 12.40 11.49 20.49
CA CYS A 144 12.85 10.60 21.55
C CYS A 144 14.26 10.94 22.06
N GLN A 145 15.18 11.26 21.15
CA GLN A 145 16.55 11.64 21.51
C GLN A 145 16.59 12.96 22.27
N ARG A 146 15.84 13.99 21.85
CA ARG A 146 15.76 15.26 22.58
C ARG A 146 15.15 15.10 23.96
N ARG A 147 14.10 14.29 24.09
CA ARG A 147 13.31 14.18 25.32
C ARG A 147 13.92 13.22 26.35
N TRP A 148 14.48 12.10 25.92
CA TRP A 148 14.98 11.04 26.81
C TRP A 148 16.43 10.61 26.55
N GLY A 149 17.12 11.21 25.58
CA GLY A 149 18.49 10.79 25.21
C GLY A 149 18.56 9.40 24.55
N LYS A 150 17.43 8.83 24.14
CA LYS A 150 17.31 7.46 23.64
C LYS A 150 16.64 7.42 22.28
N GLY A 151 16.95 6.40 21.47
CA GLY A 151 16.29 6.20 20.18
C GLY A 151 14.85 5.68 20.32
N SER A 152 14.02 5.90 19.30
CA SER A 152 12.62 5.45 19.29
C SER A 152 12.47 3.93 19.48
N ARG A 153 13.42 3.14 18.96
CA ARG A 153 13.44 1.69 19.10
C ARG A 153 13.61 1.23 20.55
N GLU A 154 14.43 1.94 21.33
CA GLU A 154 14.67 1.62 22.74
C GLU A 154 13.43 2.00 23.57
N ILE A 155 12.90 3.20 23.35
CA ILE A 155 11.70 3.71 24.02
C ILE A 155 10.47 2.81 23.80
N LEU A 156 10.28 2.31 22.57
CA LEU A 156 9.15 1.44 22.23
C LEU A 156 9.32 -0.01 22.70
N LYS A 157 10.55 -0.45 23.02
CA LYS A 157 10.84 -1.76 23.62
C LYS A 157 10.72 -1.74 25.13
N ALA A 158 10.98 -0.61 25.77
CA ALA A 158 10.86 -0.48 27.22
C ALA A 158 9.40 -0.65 27.66
N ASP A 159 9.18 -1.47 28.69
CA ASP A 159 7.85 -1.72 29.25
C ASP A 159 7.28 -0.50 29.99
N CYS A 160 8.12 0.48 30.32
CA CYS A 160 7.71 1.79 30.79
C CYS A 160 8.26 2.90 29.87
N LEU A 161 7.40 3.86 29.50
CA LEU A 161 7.91 5.17 29.13
C LEU A 161 8.57 5.71 30.40
N PRO A 162 9.80 6.25 30.34
CA PRO A 162 10.37 6.95 31.48
C PRO A 162 9.31 7.92 31.94
N ARG A 163 8.81 7.75 33.18
CA ARG A 163 7.75 8.57 33.77
C ARG A 163 8.10 9.99 33.38
N ASP A 164 7.25 10.60 32.56
CA ASP A 164 7.61 11.87 31.97
C ASP A 164 8.00 12.75 33.14
N GLY A 165 9.27 13.13 33.21
CA GLY A 165 9.65 14.38 33.80
C GLY A 165 9.03 15.45 32.92
N ARG A 166 7.69 15.48 32.79
CA ARG A 166 6.98 16.73 32.79
C ARG A 166 7.55 17.40 34.04
N ALA A 167 8.61 18.21 33.84
CA ALA A 167 8.47 19.59 34.23
C ALA A 167 7.04 19.90 33.86
N GLU A 168 6.16 19.85 34.85
CA GLU A 168 4.80 20.31 34.72
C GLU A 168 4.96 21.58 33.92
N ALA A 169 4.49 21.56 32.66
CA ALA A 169 4.48 22.77 31.87
C ALA A 169 3.85 23.77 32.84
N PRO A 170 4.59 24.82 33.27
CA PRO A 170 4.18 25.65 34.39
C PRO A 170 2.72 25.91 34.15
N GLU A 171 1.85 25.50 35.08
CA GLU A 171 0.41 25.63 34.90
C GLU A 171 0.21 27.06 34.43
N THR A 172 0.03 27.23 33.12
CA THR A 172 -0.04 28.55 32.54
C THR A 172 -1.42 28.95 32.96
N SER A 173 -1.49 29.64 34.10
CA SER A 173 -2.67 30.23 34.71
C SER A 173 -3.60 30.65 33.59
N GLU A 174 -4.57 29.79 33.31
CA GLU A 174 -5.57 29.90 32.24
C GLU A 174 -5.15 30.84 31.11
N ALA A 175 -4.03 30.53 30.42
CA ALA A 175 -3.62 31.34 29.28
C ALA A 175 -4.70 31.14 28.21
N GLU A 176 -5.63 32.08 28.18
CA GLU A 176 -6.77 32.13 27.28
C GLU A 176 -6.30 31.68 25.91
N THR A 177 -6.81 30.53 25.44
CA THR A 177 -6.35 30.00 24.16
C THR A 177 -6.58 31.07 23.10
N TYR A 178 -5.68 31.19 22.12
CA TYR A 178 -5.80 32.17 21.02
C TYR A 178 -7.23 32.27 20.43
N TRP A 179 -7.95 31.16 20.35
CA TRP A 179 -9.34 31.08 19.90
C TRP A 179 -10.37 31.63 20.91
N GLN A 180 -10.14 31.47 22.21
CA GLN A 180 -10.94 32.08 23.26
C GLN A 180 -10.72 33.60 23.29
N ALA A 181 -9.47 34.06 23.17
CA ALA A 181 -9.15 35.49 23.08
C ALA A 181 -9.80 36.13 21.85
N MET A 182 -9.68 35.50 20.67
CA MET A 182 -10.36 35.95 19.45
C MET A 182 -11.89 35.94 19.55
N ARG A 183 -12.47 35.01 20.33
CA ARG A 183 -13.92 34.92 20.57
C ARG A 183 -14.40 35.99 21.55
N ARG A 184 -13.60 36.33 22.57
CA ARG A 184 -13.87 37.41 23.53
C ARG A 184 -13.74 38.78 22.88
N GLU A 185 -12.78 38.97 21.97
CA GLU A 185 -12.59 40.21 21.21
C GLU A 185 -13.63 40.44 20.10
N GLY A 186 -14.61 39.54 19.93
CA GLY A 186 -15.63 39.65 18.88
C GLY A 186 -15.08 39.46 17.45
N LYS A 187 -13.79 39.15 17.29
CA LYS A 187 -13.15 38.91 15.98
C LYS A 187 -13.59 37.60 15.33
N LEU A 188 -14.13 36.68 16.13
CA LEU A 188 -14.92 35.52 15.70
C LEU A 188 -16.42 35.88 15.72
N GLU A 189 -16.81 36.98 15.09
CA GLU A 189 -18.17 37.08 14.61
C GLU A 189 -18.45 35.84 13.77
N ARG A 190 -19.60 35.18 14.01
CA ARG A 190 -20.11 34.14 13.13
C ARG A 190 -20.29 34.76 11.76
N GLN A 191 -19.25 34.75 10.93
CA GLN A 191 -19.44 34.76 9.50
C GLN A 191 -20.21 33.47 9.23
N SER A 192 -21.53 33.60 9.11
CA SER A 192 -22.36 32.56 8.51
C SER A 192 -21.64 32.04 7.27
N PRO A 193 -21.69 30.74 6.96
CA PRO A 193 -21.02 30.14 5.79
C PRO A 193 -21.49 30.66 4.42
N ALA A 194 -22.13 31.82 4.34
CA ALA A 194 -22.48 32.50 3.11
C ALA A 194 -21.30 33.38 2.67
N HIS A 195 -20.61 32.91 1.63
CA HIS A 195 -19.71 33.69 0.77
C HIS A 195 -18.33 34.09 1.31
N ASP A 196 -17.42 33.10 1.44
CA ASP A 196 -16.02 33.35 1.11
C ASP A 196 -15.77 32.95 -0.36
N PRO A 197 -15.57 33.91 -1.29
CA PRO A 197 -15.34 33.63 -2.71
C PRO A 197 -13.97 32.99 -3.01
N LEU A 198 -13.01 32.99 -2.07
CA LEU A 198 -11.68 32.41 -2.28
C LEU A 198 -11.59 30.90 -2.02
N VAL A 199 -12.57 30.33 -1.30
CA VAL A 199 -12.65 28.86 -1.07
C VAL A 199 -13.20 28.12 -2.30
N LYS A 200 -13.63 28.83 -3.35
CA LYS A 200 -14.25 28.25 -4.55
C LYS A 200 -13.32 27.49 -5.50
N SER A 201 -12.00 27.44 -5.28
CA SER A 201 -11.09 26.77 -6.25
C SER A 201 -10.47 25.46 -5.77
N TYR A 202 -10.61 25.08 -4.50
CA TYR A 202 -10.09 23.81 -4.01
C TYR A 202 -11.22 22.83 -3.64
N ASP A 203 -11.73 22.14 -4.66
CA ASP A 203 -12.67 21.03 -4.46
C ASP A 203 -11.93 19.82 -3.88
N TRP A 204 -11.72 19.85 -2.56
CA TRP A 204 -11.18 18.74 -1.78
C TRP A 204 -11.98 17.44 -1.97
N ARG A 205 -13.24 17.54 -2.43
CA ARG A 205 -14.11 16.41 -2.78
C ARG A 205 -13.72 15.77 -4.11
N ARG A 206 -13.17 16.54 -5.06
CA ARG A 206 -12.57 16.01 -6.31
C ARG A 206 -11.25 15.30 -6.03
N LEU A 207 -10.45 15.84 -5.11
CA LEU A 207 -9.19 15.24 -4.67
C LEU A 207 -9.42 13.92 -3.91
N ALA A 208 -10.34 13.88 -2.94
CA ALA A 208 -10.67 12.67 -2.19
C ALA A 208 -11.21 11.53 -3.10
N ARG A 209 -11.98 11.89 -4.14
CA ARG A 209 -12.44 10.95 -5.18
C ARG A 209 -11.31 10.43 -6.07
N ALA A 210 -10.41 11.31 -6.51
CA ALA A 210 -9.23 10.92 -7.30
C ALA A 210 -8.33 9.95 -6.53
N MET A 211 -8.31 10.06 -5.20
CA MET A 211 -7.47 9.25 -4.30
C MET A 211 -8.10 7.92 -3.87
N ARG A 212 -9.35 7.63 -4.28
CA ARG A 212 -10.09 6.39 -3.93
C ARG A 212 -10.07 6.06 -2.43
N ASP A 213 -10.08 7.06 -1.57
CA ASP A 213 -10.06 6.87 -0.11
C ASP A 213 -11.32 6.14 0.33
N ARG A 214 -11.23 4.90 0.86
CA ARG A 214 -12.40 4.13 1.33
C ARG A 214 -13.16 4.79 2.49
N GLY A 215 -12.57 5.79 3.15
CA GLY A 215 -13.17 6.59 4.21
C GLY A 215 -13.87 7.88 3.74
N TRP A 216 -13.92 8.16 2.44
CA TRP A 216 -14.39 9.43 1.89
C TRP A 216 -15.81 9.82 2.34
N ARG A 217 -16.68 8.82 2.62
CA ARG A 217 -18.05 9.03 3.10
C ARG A 217 -18.15 9.73 4.46
N ARG A 218 -17.06 9.81 5.24
CA ARG A 218 -17.05 10.50 6.55
C ARG A 218 -17.05 12.02 6.44
N TYR A 219 -16.80 12.55 5.23
CA TYR A 219 -16.78 13.98 4.97
C TYR A 219 -18.12 14.51 4.41
N PHE A 220 -19.16 13.68 4.40
CA PHE A 220 -20.49 13.99 3.90
C PHE A 220 -21.50 13.80 5.02
N THR A 221 -22.49 14.68 5.13
CA THR A 221 -23.67 14.40 5.96
C THR A 221 -24.52 13.31 5.28
N PRO A 222 -25.37 12.58 6.02
CA PRO A 222 -26.28 11.59 5.43
C PRO A 222 -27.13 12.18 4.29
N GLU A 223 -27.56 13.43 4.42
CA GLU A 223 -28.37 14.15 3.43
C GLU A 223 -27.56 14.47 2.16
N GLU A 224 -26.29 14.89 2.30
CA GLU A 224 -25.39 15.09 1.16
C GLU A 224 -25.05 13.77 0.44
N LEU A 225 -25.02 12.66 1.18
CA LEU A 225 -24.81 11.31 0.66
C LEU A 225 -26.02 10.83 -0.15
N ASP A 226 -27.23 11.07 0.33
CA ASP A 226 -28.47 10.75 -0.40
C ASP A 226 -28.62 11.63 -1.64
N GLU A 227 -28.36 12.94 -1.55
CA GLU A 227 -28.36 13.85 -2.70
C GLU A 227 -27.35 13.40 -3.78
N MET A 228 -26.17 12.90 -3.38
CA MET A 228 -25.17 12.36 -4.30
C MET A 228 -25.54 11.01 -4.93
N LEU A 229 -26.34 10.19 -4.25
CA LEU A 229 -26.84 8.91 -4.76
C LEU A 229 -28.10 9.09 -5.63
N GLU A 230 -28.82 10.19 -5.43
CA GLU A 230 -30.00 10.59 -6.21
C GLU A 230 -29.68 11.35 -7.50
N ILE A 231 -28.42 11.75 -7.73
CA ILE A 231 -27.96 12.20 -9.06
C ILE A 231 -27.98 11.00 -10.02
N ARG A 232 -29.17 10.68 -10.53
CA ARG A 232 -29.34 9.91 -11.75
C ARG A 232 -28.64 10.67 -12.88
N PRO A 233 -27.75 10.05 -13.66
CA PRO A 233 -27.16 10.71 -14.83
C PRO A 233 -28.31 11.13 -15.77
N PRO A 234 -28.46 12.42 -16.11
CA PRO A 234 -29.56 12.91 -16.91
C PRO A 234 -29.33 12.66 -18.41
N HIS A 235 -28.97 11.43 -18.81
CA HIS A 235 -28.84 11.01 -20.22
C HIS A 235 -28.55 9.52 -20.30
N LEU A 236 -29.56 8.70 -19.99
CA LEU A 236 -29.73 7.37 -20.56
C LEU A 236 -31.23 7.17 -20.79
N GLU A 237 -31.78 8.04 -21.64
CA GLU A 237 -32.97 7.66 -22.38
C GLU A 237 -32.65 6.40 -23.17
N ARG A 238 -33.57 5.44 -23.10
CA ARG A 238 -33.43 4.08 -23.62
C ARG A 238 -33.37 4.10 -25.16
N GLY A 239 -32.17 4.29 -25.71
CA GLY A 239 -31.85 3.92 -27.08
C GLY A 239 -31.43 2.45 -27.12
N SER A 240 -32.31 1.59 -27.61
CA SER A 240 -32.03 0.18 -27.91
C SER A 240 -30.92 0.07 -28.97
N PHE A 241 -29.67 -0.10 -28.55
CA PHE A 241 -28.58 -0.51 -29.43
C PHE A 241 -28.40 -2.02 -29.33
N ALA A 242 -28.88 -2.73 -30.35
CA ALA A 242 -28.51 -4.12 -30.59
C ALA A 242 -27.04 -4.16 -31.00
N VAL A 243 -26.17 -4.64 -30.10
CA VAL A 243 -24.76 -4.88 -30.39
C VAL A 243 -24.62 -6.31 -30.89
N SER A 244 -24.47 -6.45 -32.20
CA SER A 244 -24.08 -7.69 -32.86
C SER A 244 -22.63 -8.01 -32.49
N PHE A 245 -22.41 -9.10 -31.76
CA PHE A 245 -21.07 -9.64 -31.51
C PHE A 245 -20.53 -10.28 -32.79
N GLY A 246 -19.66 -9.55 -33.50
CA GLY A 246 -18.82 -10.11 -34.55
C GLY A 246 -17.66 -10.90 -33.92
N ALA A 247 -17.47 -12.13 -34.37
CA ALA A 247 -16.36 -12.99 -34.00
C ALA A 247 -15.02 -12.34 -34.38
N ALA A 248 -14.06 -12.35 -33.45
CA ALA A 248 -12.70 -11.89 -33.70
C ALA A 248 -11.92 -12.98 -34.46
N PRO A 249 -11.13 -12.63 -35.49
CA PRO A 249 -10.24 -13.57 -36.15
C PRO A 249 -9.00 -13.87 -35.29
N ASP A 250 -8.60 -15.13 -35.31
CA ASP A 250 -7.36 -15.65 -34.73
C ASP A 250 -6.15 -14.94 -35.37
N GLY A 251 -5.48 -14.10 -34.59
CA GLY A 251 -4.23 -13.45 -34.96
C GLY A 251 -3.06 -14.05 -34.18
N ASP A 252 -2.18 -14.76 -34.89
CA ASP A 252 -0.89 -15.25 -34.39
C ASP A 252 -0.05 -14.09 -33.86
N ILE A 253 0.33 -14.18 -32.59
CA ILE A 253 1.29 -13.26 -31.96
C ILE A 253 2.65 -13.94 -32.01
N ASP A 254 3.49 -13.49 -32.95
CA ASP A 254 4.91 -13.82 -32.98
C ASP A 254 5.61 -13.21 -31.76
N LEU A 255 6.04 -14.08 -30.84
CA LEU A 255 6.93 -13.75 -29.74
C LEU A 255 8.35 -13.52 -30.29
N LEU A 256 8.77 -12.26 -30.34
CA LEU A 256 10.17 -11.89 -30.54
C LEU A 256 11.00 -12.24 -29.29
N ASP A 257 12.08 -12.95 -29.55
CA ASP A 257 13.07 -13.48 -28.60
C ASP A 257 14.16 -12.42 -28.37
N ASP A 258 14.05 -11.67 -27.27
CA ASP A 258 15.05 -10.66 -26.90
C ASP A 258 16.21 -11.33 -26.13
N GLY A 259 17.13 -11.92 -26.90
CA GLY A 259 18.43 -12.35 -26.39
C GLY A 259 19.30 -11.16 -25.99
N SER A 260 19.57 -11.00 -24.70
CA SER A 260 20.67 -10.16 -24.22
C SER A 260 21.29 -10.76 -22.96
N THR A 261 22.47 -11.36 -23.14
CA THR A 261 23.37 -11.79 -22.07
C THR A 261 24.75 -11.23 -22.37
N ASP A 262 25.07 -10.08 -21.78
CA ASP A 262 26.45 -9.61 -21.69
C ASP A 262 26.82 -9.43 -20.22
N GLY A 263 27.54 -10.43 -19.72
CA GLY A 263 28.18 -10.42 -18.40
C GLY A 263 29.55 -9.75 -18.51
N GLU A 264 29.65 -8.55 -17.95
CA GLU A 264 30.91 -7.81 -17.84
C GLU A 264 31.70 -8.31 -16.61
N GLN A 265 32.86 -8.94 -16.86
CA GLN A 265 33.81 -9.36 -15.83
C GLN A 265 34.69 -8.17 -15.41
N VAL A 266 34.56 -7.74 -14.16
CA VAL A 266 35.50 -6.80 -13.55
C VAL A 266 36.72 -7.58 -13.03
N LYS A 267 37.87 -7.34 -13.66
CA LYS A 267 39.19 -7.78 -13.18
C LYS A 267 39.60 -6.95 -11.95
N LEU A 268 39.84 -7.62 -10.82
CA LEU A 268 40.65 -7.08 -9.73
C LEU A 268 42.14 -7.17 -10.13
N ALA A 269 42.85 -6.05 -10.07
CA ALA A 269 44.31 -6.02 -10.04
C ALA A 269 44.79 -5.85 -8.59
N ALA A 270 45.83 -6.59 -8.26
CA ALA A 270 46.59 -6.56 -7.01
C ALA A 270 47.59 -5.39 -6.99
#